data_AF-A0A840YBD4-F1
#
_entry.id   AF-A0A840YBD4-F1
#
_cell.length_a   1.000
_cell.length_b   1.000
_cell.length_c   1.000
_cell.angle_alpha   90.00
_cell.angle_beta   90.00
_cell.angle_gamma   90.00
#
_symmetry.space_group_name_H-M   'P 1'
#
loop_
_entity.id
_entity.type
_entity.pdbx_description
1 polymer ?
#
loop_
_entity_poly.entity_id
_entity_poly.type
_entity_poly.pdbx_seq_one_letter_code
_entity_poly.pdbx_strand_id
1 'polypeptide(L)'
;MTDLRRAVASGEIAASEATPGPSAWRLPLILLATGLAAWGAIFAAEAVHAVRIWESSAAYNHGWLILPIALWLAWERRHRLALLRPVPAPALALLGLPAAAAWFIAERLGVMEGRQFAALGVVYALVLGTLGWRVALAMAAPLAYLVFLVPFGAFTVPMLQSVTAHMVDIGLDFTGIPHYVDDLLIEIPAGSFYVAEACAGLRFIIAALAFGALYAFVMFRSPWRRLIVMVLALVVPVIANGVRAFGLVVLGHIEGSAAAVEADHVLYGWGFFSIVLLLLIAAGLPFREDRGRPPVLSGPGEPPARAPLLAAIAAAVALLPAAAAAMTASRLNAGSAALVPQERAVALLPAEYCDAQGDGSLLCDGVPVRARLVLFPPGVNWDAVARLRRQLTLSVSDQDVTFSVAAPGGGSFRARQPSDRPGTVAVASWLDGRIVGDGLRARADQALHALRGGHPGGPVLAVIEIGGEGTPRDGGRERALLMRVLEAQRAGLVTEGARLSVRRN
;
A
#
# COMPACT_ATOMS: atom_id res chain seq x y z
N MET A 1 -49.32 42.46 -28.30
CA MET A 1 -48.49 41.55 -29.14
C MET A 1 -47.62 42.28 -30.18
N THR A 2 -47.48 43.61 -30.11
CA THR A 2 -46.79 44.40 -31.14
C THR A 2 -45.42 44.94 -30.68
N ASP A 3 -45.15 44.99 -29.37
CA ASP A 3 -43.87 45.49 -28.84
C ASP A 3 -42.77 44.43 -28.71
N LEU A 4 -43.15 43.14 -28.54
CA LEU A 4 -42.17 42.04 -28.46
C LEU A 4 -41.50 41.72 -29.82
N ARG A 5 -42.11 42.11 -30.94
CA ARG A 5 -41.52 41.94 -32.28
C ARG A 5 -40.56 43.06 -32.66
N ARG A 6 -40.65 44.23 -32.03
CA ARG A 6 -39.78 45.37 -32.32
C ARG A 6 -38.43 45.27 -31.59
N ALA A 7 -38.41 44.62 -30.41
CA ALA A 7 -37.18 44.34 -29.67
C ALA A 7 -36.26 43.27 -30.32
N VAL A 8 -36.77 42.47 -31.25
CA VAL A 8 -35.98 41.48 -32.00
C VAL A 8 -35.33 42.10 -33.25
N ALA A 9 -35.82 43.26 -33.71
CA ALA A 9 -35.32 43.93 -34.93
C ALA A 9 -34.22 44.97 -34.65
N SER A 10 -34.10 45.48 -33.42
CA SER A 10 -32.95 46.25 -32.95
C SER A 10 -31.93 45.27 -32.40
N GLY A 11 -30.83 45.01 -33.13
CA GLY A 11 -29.76 44.10 -32.75
C GLY A 11 -28.99 44.49 -31.47
N GLU A 12 -29.68 44.52 -30.32
CA GLU A 12 -29.18 44.92 -29.01
C GLU A 12 -29.31 43.80 -27.94
N ILE A 13 -29.43 42.55 -28.39
CA ILE A 13 -29.04 41.41 -27.55
C ILE A 13 -28.04 40.57 -28.34
N ALA A 14 -26.88 41.17 -28.63
CA ALA A 14 -25.68 40.39 -28.80
C ALA A 14 -25.35 39.80 -27.42
N ALA A 15 -25.94 38.64 -27.14
CA ALA A 15 -25.46 37.75 -26.11
C ALA A 15 -23.99 37.45 -26.45
N SER A 16 -23.09 38.21 -25.84
CA SER A 16 -21.69 37.86 -25.72
C SER A 16 -21.61 36.63 -24.82
N GLU A 17 -22.02 35.47 -25.34
CA GLU A 17 -21.52 34.18 -24.86
C GLU A 17 -20.07 34.05 -25.34
N ALA A 18 -19.21 34.96 -24.84
CA ALA A 18 -17.78 34.87 -25.06
C ALA A 18 -17.27 33.62 -24.32
N THR A 19 -17.16 32.53 -25.08
CA THR A 19 -16.33 31.39 -24.72
C THR A 19 -15.02 31.93 -24.16
N PRO A 20 -14.61 31.58 -22.92
CA PRO A 20 -13.42 32.14 -22.32
C PRO A 20 -12.23 32.05 -23.27
N GLY A 21 -11.61 33.19 -23.56
CA GLY A 21 -10.43 33.23 -24.41
C GLY A 21 -9.29 32.39 -23.80
N PRO A 22 -8.37 31.86 -24.63
CA PRO A 22 -7.25 31.03 -24.16
C PRO A 22 -6.36 31.72 -23.11
N SER A 23 -6.42 33.05 -22.99
CA SER A 23 -5.68 33.83 -21.98
C SER A 23 -6.08 33.52 -20.54
N ALA A 24 -7.35 33.16 -20.28
CA ALA A 24 -7.84 32.90 -18.91
C ALA A 24 -7.29 31.60 -18.31
N TRP A 25 -6.87 30.65 -19.15
CA TRP A 25 -6.35 29.35 -18.74
C TRP A 25 -4.82 29.29 -18.69
N ARG A 26 -4.13 30.07 -19.54
CA ARG A 26 -2.66 30.02 -19.66
C ARG A 26 -1.94 30.14 -18.33
N LEU A 27 -2.22 31.19 -17.57
CA LEU A 27 -1.48 31.44 -16.33
C LEU A 27 -1.82 30.45 -15.20
N PRO A 28 -3.09 30.15 -14.88
CA PRO A 28 -3.41 29.10 -13.92
C PRO A 28 -2.80 27.74 -14.28
N LEU A 29 -2.74 27.39 -15.57
CA LEU A 29 -2.10 26.15 -16.01
C LEU A 29 -0.58 26.19 -15.87
N ILE A 30 0.09 27.32 -16.16
CA ILE A 30 1.52 27.48 -15.90
C ILE A 30 1.80 27.34 -14.40
N LEU A 31 1.02 28.01 -13.54
CA LEU A 31 1.19 27.94 -12.09
C LEU A 31 0.91 26.55 -11.52
N LEU A 32 -0.09 25.86 -12.07
CA LEU A 32 -0.35 24.47 -11.70
C LEU A 32 0.79 23.56 -12.16
N ALA A 33 1.28 23.72 -13.39
CA ALA A 33 2.40 22.92 -13.93
C ALA A 33 3.69 23.14 -13.14
N THR A 34 4.03 24.40 -12.79
CA THR A 34 5.19 24.70 -11.94
C THR A 34 4.99 24.17 -10.52
N GLY A 35 3.78 24.28 -9.98
CA GLY A 35 3.43 23.71 -8.68
C GLY A 35 3.54 22.17 -8.66
N LEU A 36 3.11 21.49 -9.72
CA LEU A 36 3.26 20.04 -9.89
C LEU A 36 4.72 19.63 -10.08
N ALA A 37 5.52 20.43 -10.78
CA ALA A 37 6.97 20.20 -10.90
C ALA A 37 7.67 20.33 -9.55
N ALA A 38 7.34 21.36 -8.76
CA ALA A 38 7.85 21.54 -7.40
C ALA A 38 7.39 20.41 -6.47
N TRP A 39 6.12 19.99 -6.57
CA TRP A 39 5.58 18.82 -5.88
C TRP A 39 6.37 17.56 -6.22
N GLY A 40 6.66 17.32 -7.50
CA GLY A 40 7.43 16.16 -7.96
C GLY A 40 8.86 16.16 -7.41
N ALA A 41 9.47 17.33 -7.28
CA ALA A 41 10.78 17.47 -6.65
C ALA A 41 10.74 17.19 -5.13
N ILE A 42 9.72 17.69 -4.42
CA ILE A 42 9.55 17.48 -2.96
C ILE A 42 9.31 16.00 -2.64
N PHE A 43 8.48 15.32 -3.44
CA PHE A 43 8.05 13.94 -3.19
C PHE A 43 8.65 12.91 -4.15
N ALA A 44 9.85 13.21 -4.69
CA ALA A 44 10.52 12.32 -5.64
C ALA A 44 10.78 10.93 -5.04
N ALA A 45 11.13 10.85 -3.75
CA ALA A 45 11.38 9.58 -3.08
C ALA A 45 10.14 8.68 -3.03
N GLU A 46 8.97 9.27 -2.75
CA GLU A 46 7.67 8.60 -2.72
C GLU A 46 7.26 8.10 -4.11
N ALA A 47 7.46 8.93 -5.14
CA ALA A 47 7.15 8.58 -6.52
C ALA A 47 8.03 7.43 -7.02
N VAL A 48 9.35 7.52 -6.82
CA VAL A 48 10.28 6.44 -7.20
C VAL A 48 9.96 5.15 -6.42
N HIS A 49 9.57 5.26 -5.14
CA HIS A 49 9.15 4.09 -4.37
C HIS A 49 7.87 3.45 -4.93
N ALA A 50 6.88 4.25 -5.36
CA ALA A 50 5.68 3.72 -6.00
C ALA A 50 6.03 2.97 -7.29
N VAL A 51 6.84 3.59 -8.17
CA VAL A 51 7.24 3.00 -9.45
C VAL A 51 7.97 1.68 -9.26
N ARG A 52 8.91 1.59 -8.32
CA ARG A 52 9.60 0.33 -8.01
C ARG A 52 8.62 -0.78 -7.63
N ILE A 53 7.57 -0.48 -6.86
CA ILE A 53 6.55 -1.48 -6.50
C ILE A 53 5.72 -1.87 -7.72
N TRP A 54 5.39 -0.92 -8.60
CA TRP A 54 4.67 -1.23 -9.84
C TRP A 54 5.48 -2.13 -10.78
N GLU A 55 6.81 -2.09 -10.71
CA GLU A 55 7.69 -2.93 -11.52
C GLU A 55 7.94 -4.30 -10.88
N SER A 56 8.10 -4.32 -9.55
CA SER A 56 8.52 -5.52 -8.82
C SER A 56 7.38 -6.38 -8.29
N SER A 57 6.13 -5.95 -8.39
CA SER A 57 4.99 -6.67 -7.80
C SER A 57 3.83 -6.78 -8.76
N ALA A 58 3.50 -8.03 -9.12
CA ALA A 58 2.38 -8.37 -9.99
C ALA A 58 1.02 -7.80 -9.51
N ALA A 59 0.86 -7.52 -8.22
CA ALA A 59 -0.34 -6.89 -7.67
C ALA A 59 -0.51 -5.42 -8.10
N TYR A 60 0.58 -4.72 -8.39
CA TYR A 60 0.59 -3.28 -8.62
C TYR A 60 1.02 -2.86 -10.03
N ASN A 61 1.30 -3.80 -10.94
CA ASN A 61 1.68 -3.54 -12.34
C ASN A 61 0.71 -2.59 -13.09
N HIS A 62 -0.57 -2.60 -12.71
CA HIS A 62 -1.59 -1.71 -13.27
C HIS A 62 -1.29 -0.21 -13.05
N GLY A 63 -0.40 0.15 -12.11
CA GLY A 63 -0.01 1.53 -11.80
C GLY A 63 0.44 2.34 -13.02
N TRP A 64 1.12 1.69 -13.98
CA TRP A 64 1.53 2.31 -15.25
C TRP A 64 0.37 2.80 -16.12
N LEU A 65 -0.81 2.19 -16.01
CA LEU A 65 -2.00 2.57 -16.76
C LEU A 65 -2.80 3.69 -16.07
N ILE A 66 -2.57 3.95 -14.78
CA ILE A 66 -3.37 4.91 -14.02
C ILE A 66 -3.21 6.34 -14.54
N LEU A 67 -1.98 6.79 -14.81
CA LEU A 67 -1.74 8.12 -15.38
C LEU A 67 -2.35 8.28 -16.79
N PRO A 68 -2.11 7.38 -17.77
CA PRO A 68 -2.80 7.44 -19.06
C PRO A 68 -4.33 7.49 -18.95
N ILE A 69 -4.93 6.67 -18.09
CA ILE A 69 -6.39 6.64 -17.90
C ILE A 69 -6.89 7.94 -17.26
N ALA A 70 -6.20 8.47 -16.25
CA ALA A 70 -6.57 9.74 -15.63
C ALA A 70 -6.48 10.91 -16.63
N LEU A 71 -5.45 10.92 -17.49
CA LEU A 71 -5.30 11.90 -18.57
C LEU A 71 -6.41 11.76 -19.62
N TRP A 72 -6.77 10.52 -19.98
CA TRP A 72 -7.89 10.25 -20.88
C TRP A 72 -9.23 10.72 -20.28
N LEU A 73 -9.50 10.43 -19.00
CA LEU A 73 -10.69 10.93 -18.28
C LEU A 73 -10.73 12.47 -18.25
N ALA A 74 -9.57 13.12 -18.12
CA ALA A 74 -9.48 14.58 -18.18
C ALA A 74 -9.77 15.11 -19.60
N TRP A 75 -9.22 14.44 -20.62
CA TRP A 75 -9.43 14.77 -22.03
C TRP A 75 -10.89 14.61 -22.46
N GLU A 76 -11.58 13.56 -22.00
CA GLU A 76 -13.01 13.34 -22.23
C GLU A 76 -13.85 14.52 -21.71
N ARG A 77 -13.38 15.17 -20.65
CA ARG A 77 -14.06 16.30 -19.98
C ARG A 77 -13.72 17.66 -20.56
N ARG A 78 -12.87 17.76 -21.59
CA ARG A 78 -12.41 19.04 -22.18
C ARG A 78 -13.56 19.97 -22.58
N HIS A 79 -14.65 19.42 -23.13
CA HIS A 79 -15.81 20.22 -23.55
C HIS A 79 -16.55 20.84 -22.35
N ARG A 80 -16.62 20.11 -21.23
CA ARG A 80 -17.19 20.62 -19.98
C ARG A 80 -16.26 21.66 -19.34
N LEU A 81 -14.96 21.45 -19.42
CA LEU A 81 -13.95 22.39 -18.91
C LEU A 81 -13.91 23.69 -19.71
N ALA A 82 -14.13 23.63 -21.03
CA ALA A 82 -14.17 24.81 -21.90
C ALA A 82 -15.29 25.80 -21.53
N LEU A 83 -16.35 25.32 -20.85
CA LEU A 83 -17.44 26.15 -20.33
C LEU A 83 -17.13 26.80 -18.97
N LEU A 84 -16.00 26.46 -18.36
CA LEU A 84 -15.59 26.96 -17.05
C LEU A 84 -14.43 27.96 -17.17
N ARG A 85 -14.29 28.80 -16.14
CA ARG A 85 -13.13 29.66 -15.94
C ARG A 85 -12.45 29.28 -14.61
N PRO A 86 -11.12 29.15 -14.56
CA PRO A 86 -10.41 28.97 -13.31
C PRO A 86 -10.63 30.18 -12.40
N VAL A 87 -11.06 29.93 -11.17
CA VAL A 87 -11.22 30.97 -10.13
C VAL A 87 -10.40 30.54 -8.93
N PRO A 88 -9.16 31.05 -8.80
CA PRO A 88 -8.26 30.66 -7.71
C PRO A 88 -8.90 30.91 -6.34
N ALA A 89 -8.76 29.94 -5.44
CA ALA A 89 -9.34 29.96 -4.10
C ALA A 89 -8.26 29.61 -3.06
N PRO A 90 -7.38 30.56 -2.66
CA PRO A 90 -6.29 30.30 -1.72
C PRO A 90 -6.73 29.69 -0.39
N ALA A 91 -7.94 30.00 0.07
CA ALA A 91 -8.51 29.38 1.26
C ALA A 91 -8.64 27.84 1.13
N LEU A 92 -8.94 27.31 -0.06
CA LEU A 92 -8.98 25.87 -0.30
C LEU A 92 -7.56 25.26 -0.36
N ALA A 93 -6.54 26.05 -0.69
CA ALA A 93 -5.15 25.61 -0.64
C ALA A 93 -4.68 25.32 0.80
N LEU A 94 -5.38 25.83 1.83
CA LEU A 94 -5.11 25.51 3.23
C LEU A 94 -5.29 24.01 3.54
N LEU A 95 -5.97 23.25 2.68
CA LEU A 95 -5.99 21.79 2.76
C LEU A 95 -4.59 21.16 2.58
N GLY A 96 -3.61 21.92 2.07
CA GLY A 96 -2.20 21.53 2.07
C GLY A 96 -1.59 21.42 3.47
N LEU A 97 -2.10 22.15 4.46
CA LEU A 97 -1.64 22.08 5.85
C LEU A 97 -1.89 20.70 6.49
N PRO A 98 -3.14 20.18 6.54
CA PRO A 98 -3.38 18.83 7.07
C PRO A 98 -2.71 17.76 6.21
N ALA A 99 -2.55 17.96 4.89
CA ALA A 99 -1.79 17.04 4.05
C ALA A 99 -0.30 17.00 4.42
N ALA A 100 0.35 18.16 4.63
CA ALA A 100 1.74 18.25 5.07
C ALA A 100 1.94 17.67 6.48
N ALA A 101 1.00 17.93 7.40
CA ALA A 101 1.01 17.34 8.73
C ALA A 101 0.86 15.80 8.68
N ALA A 102 -0.09 15.29 7.88
CA ALA A 102 -0.27 13.86 7.66
C ALA A 102 0.98 13.22 7.03
N TRP A 103 1.61 13.90 6.07
CA TRP A 103 2.88 13.45 5.48
C TRP A 103 3.97 13.34 6.54
N PHE A 104 4.14 14.37 7.38
CA PHE A 104 5.15 14.37 8.43
C PHE A 104 4.91 13.25 9.45
N ILE A 105 3.65 13.06 9.87
CA ILE A 105 3.28 11.96 10.77
C ILE A 105 3.58 10.61 10.13
N ALA A 106 3.16 10.39 8.87
CA ALA A 106 3.41 9.15 8.16
C ALA A 106 4.92 8.88 7.98
N GLU A 107 5.70 9.92 7.75
CA GLU A 107 7.15 9.82 7.66
C GLU A 107 7.79 9.46 9.00
N ARG A 108 7.36 10.06 10.12
CA ARG A 108 7.82 9.68 11.47
C ARG A 108 7.42 8.24 11.83
N LEU A 109 6.25 7.79 11.38
CA LEU A 109 5.76 6.41 11.54
C LEU A 109 6.40 5.40 10.56
N GLY A 110 7.17 5.85 9.56
CA GLY A 110 7.70 4.97 8.51
C GLY A 110 6.60 4.27 7.69
N VAL A 111 5.50 4.96 7.41
CA VAL A 111 4.36 4.47 6.59
C VAL A 111 4.43 5.14 5.22
N MET A 112 5.00 4.44 4.24
CA MET A 112 5.27 5.00 2.91
C MET A 112 3.98 5.29 2.13
N GLU A 113 3.00 4.41 2.23
CA GLU A 113 1.69 4.56 1.60
C GLU A 113 0.97 5.81 2.14
N GLY A 114 1.13 6.08 3.44
CA GLY A 114 0.61 7.29 4.09
C GLY A 114 1.28 8.57 3.56
N ARG A 115 2.61 8.54 3.33
CA ARG A 115 3.34 9.64 2.69
C ARG A 115 2.85 9.87 1.26
N GLN A 116 2.64 8.80 0.49
CA GLN A 116 2.15 8.87 -0.89
C GLN A 116 0.71 9.43 -0.96
N PHE A 117 -0.19 9.00 -0.07
CA PHE A 117 -1.54 9.57 0.02
C PHE A 117 -1.53 11.04 0.44
N ALA A 118 -0.66 11.42 1.39
CA ALA A 118 -0.52 12.80 1.81
C ALA A 118 0.04 13.68 0.68
N ALA A 119 1.01 13.17 -0.10
CA ALA A 119 1.53 13.84 -1.30
C ALA A 119 0.41 14.04 -2.34
N LEU A 120 -0.45 13.04 -2.55
CA LEU A 120 -1.64 13.18 -3.41
C LEU A 120 -2.63 14.23 -2.85
N GLY A 121 -2.77 14.32 -1.52
CA GLY A 121 -3.53 15.39 -0.86
C GLY A 121 -3.02 16.80 -1.19
N VAL A 122 -1.70 16.98 -1.32
CA VAL A 122 -1.10 18.25 -1.77
C VAL A 122 -1.49 18.55 -3.22
N VAL A 123 -1.55 17.54 -4.10
CA VAL A 123 -2.05 17.72 -5.49
C VAL A 123 -3.50 18.21 -5.48
N TYR A 124 -4.36 17.65 -4.62
CA TYR A 124 -5.74 18.11 -4.50
C TYR A 124 -5.83 19.56 -4.00
N ALA A 125 -5.03 19.92 -2.99
CA ALA A 125 -4.94 21.30 -2.50
C ALA A 125 -4.45 22.27 -3.58
N LEU A 126 -3.46 21.86 -4.39
CA LEU A 126 -2.97 22.65 -5.53
C LEU A 126 -4.07 22.88 -6.56
N VAL A 127 -4.79 21.84 -6.98
CA VAL A 127 -5.86 21.96 -7.98
C VAL A 127 -7.02 22.80 -7.45
N LEU A 128 -7.47 22.56 -6.22
CA LEU A 128 -8.53 23.33 -5.58
C LEU A 128 -8.15 24.80 -5.38
N GLY A 129 -6.91 25.05 -4.98
CA GLY A 129 -6.38 26.39 -4.73
C GLY A 129 -6.15 27.21 -6.00
N THR A 130 -5.55 26.60 -7.03
CA THR A 130 -5.15 27.32 -8.25
C THR A 130 -6.26 27.40 -9.29
N LEU A 131 -7.07 26.34 -9.44
CA LEU A 131 -8.15 26.29 -10.44
C LEU A 131 -9.54 26.57 -9.86
N GLY A 132 -9.71 26.37 -8.55
CA GLY A 132 -10.97 26.59 -7.85
C GLY A 132 -11.89 25.37 -7.79
N TRP A 133 -12.91 25.48 -6.92
CA TRP A 133 -13.87 24.40 -6.62
C TRP A 133 -14.59 23.84 -7.86
N ARG A 134 -15.05 24.71 -8.77
CA ARG A 134 -15.84 24.31 -9.94
C ARG A 134 -15.04 23.47 -10.94
N VAL A 135 -13.78 23.85 -11.17
CA VAL A 135 -12.87 23.10 -12.04
C VAL A 135 -12.47 21.79 -11.38
N ALA A 136 -12.15 21.80 -10.08
CA ALA A 136 -11.86 20.59 -9.32
C ALA A 136 -13.02 19.58 -9.36
N LEU A 137 -14.28 20.03 -9.20
CA LEU A 137 -15.46 19.17 -9.33
C LEU A 137 -15.66 18.64 -10.76
N ALA A 138 -15.36 19.44 -11.79
CA ALA A 138 -15.37 18.95 -13.16
C ALA A 138 -14.33 17.85 -13.38
N MET A 139 -13.17 17.98 -12.71
CA MET A 139 -12.03 17.05 -12.72
C MET A 139 -12.11 15.95 -11.66
N ALA A 140 -13.23 15.81 -10.91
CA ALA A 140 -13.30 14.91 -9.77
C ALA A 140 -13.01 13.45 -10.11
N ALA A 141 -13.46 12.95 -11.28
CA ALA A 141 -13.18 11.58 -11.70
C ALA A 141 -11.69 11.35 -12.03
N PRO A 142 -11.03 12.16 -12.91
CA PRO A 142 -9.58 12.09 -13.09
C PRO A 142 -8.79 12.16 -11.78
N LEU A 143 -9.14 13.10 -10.90
CA LEU A 143 -8.44 13.30 -9.62
C LEU A 143 -8.64 12.11 -8.69
N ALA A 144 -9.87 11.61 -8.53
CA ALA A 144 -10.15 10.44 -7.72
C ALA A 144 -9.44 9.18 -8.25
N TYR A 145 -9.26 9.07 -9.57
CA TYR A 145 -8.56 7.94 -10.18
C TYR A 145 -7.07 7.88 -9.81
N LEU A 146 -6.44 9.02 -9.49
CA LEU A 146 -5.03 9.08 -9.07
C LEU A 146 -4.76 8.35 -7.74
N VAL A 147 -5.79 8.03 -6.95
CA VAL A 147 -5.68 7.22 -5.72
C VAL A 147 -5.01 5.87 -6.00
N PHE A 148 -5.26 5.29 -7.18
CA PHE A 148 -4.68 4.01 -7.60
C PHE A 148 -3.19 4.07 -7.95
N LEU A 149 -2.56 5.27 -7.96
CA LEU A 149 -1.10 5.37 -8.05
C LEU A 149 -0.41 4.87 -6.78
N VAL A 150 -1.09 4.96 -5.64
CA VAL A 150 -0.52 4.54 -4.36
C VAL A 150 -0.62 3.01 -4.26
N PRO A 151 0.50 2.26 -4.16
CA PRO A 151 0.44 0.83 -3.92
C PRO A 151 0.03 0.55 -2.47
N PHE A 152 -1.28 0.53 -2.21
CA PHE A 152 -1.85 0.25 -0.88
C PHE A 152 -2.61 -1.07 -0.84
N GLY A 153 -2.84 -1.58 0.37
CA GLY A 153 -3.65 -2.79 0.59
C GLY A 153 -2.86 -4.03 0.99
N ALA A 154 -1.53 -4.02 0.92
CA ALA A 154 -0.70 -5.15 1.37
C ALA A 154 -0.99 -5.60 2.82
N PHE A 155 -1.45 -4.68 3.68
CA PHE A 155 -1.85 -4.99 5.05
C PHE A 155 -3.07 -5.92 5.16
N THR A 156 -3.89 -6.06 4.10
CA THR A 156 -5.04 -6.97 4.09
C THR A 156 -4.66 -8.39 3.70
N VAL A 157 -3.45 -8.64 3.22
CA VAL A 157 -3.00 -9.97 2.76
C VAL A 157 -3.24 -11.06 3.81
N PRO A 158 -2.86 -10.90 5.10
CA PRO A 158 -3.11 -11.95 6.10
C PRO A 158 -4.61 -12.26 6.31
N MET A 159 -5.45 -11.22 6.29
CA MET A 159 -6.91 -11.40 6.36
C MET A 159 -7.41 -12.16 5.14
N LEU A 160 -6.95 -11.79 3.94
CA LEU A 160 -7.37 -12.42 2.69
C LEU A 160 -6.89 -13.88 2.57
N GLN A 161 -5.69 -14.20 3.07
CA GLN A 161 -5.20 -15.58 3.17
C GLN A 161 -6.10 -16.41 4.08
N SER A 162 -6.43 -15.90 5.28
CA SER A 162 -7.33 -16.57 6.22
C SER A 162 -8.74 -16.78 5.63
N VAL A 163 -9.30 -15.76 4.96
CA VAL A 163 -10.57 -15.90 4.23
C VAL A 163 -10.48 -16.97 3.15
N THR A 164 -9.38 -17.00 2.39
CA THR A 164 -9.17 -17.99 1.34
C THR A 164 -9.06 -19.40 1.92
N ALA A 165 -8.26 -19.61 2.97
CA ALA A 165 -8.12 -20.89 3.65
C ALA A 165 -9.46 -21.40 4.19
N HIS A 166 -10.25 -20.53 4.83
CA HIS A 166 -11.56 -20.88 5.34
C HIS A 166 -12.58 -21.22 4.23
N MET A 167 -12.51 -20.54 3.07
CA MET A 167 -13.34 -20.90 1.93
C MET A 167 -12.96 -22.27 1.33
N VAL A 168 -11.67 -22.62 1.35
CA VAL A 168 -11.19 -23.94 0.92
C VAL A 168 -11.67 -25.03 1.89
N ASP A 169 -11.50 -24.82 3.19
CA ASP A 169 -11.97 -25.68 4.29
C ASP A 169 -13.46 -26.06 4.11
N ILE A 170 -14.34 -25.05 4.02
CA ILE A 170 -15.77 -25.25 3.76
C ILE A 170 -16.04 -26.02 2.45
N GLY A 171 -15.25 -25.75 1.41
CA GLY A 171 -15.39 -26.44 0.12
C GLY A 171 -14.99 -27.91 0.19
N LEU A 172 -13.93 -28.24 0.94
CA LEU A 172 -13.47 -29.60 1.14
C LEU A 172 -14.44 -30.41 2.00
N ASP A 173 -15.00 -29.79 3.05
CA ASP A 173 -16.11 -30.36 3.84
C ASP A 173 -17.30 -30.71 2.94
N PHE A 174 -17.68 -29.79 2.04
CA PHE A 174 -18.79 -30.00 1.12
C PHE A 174 -18.54 -31.15 0.12
N THR A 175 -17.29 -31.35 -0.29
CA THR A 175 -16.91 -32.43 -1.23
C THR A 175 -16.58 -33.76 -0.55
N GLY A 176 -16.44 -33.78 0.77
CA GLY A 176 -16.09 -34.97 1.54
C GLY A 176 -14.63 -35.42 1.38
N ILE A 177 -13.75 -34.52 0.92
CA ILE A 177 -12.31 -34.81 0.82
C ILE A 177 -11.72 -34.76 2.23
N PRO A 178 -11.10 -35.85 2.74
CA PRO A 178 -10.45 -35.83 4.05
C PRO A 178 -9.33 -34.79 4.06
N HIS A 179 -9.36 -33.89 5.04
CA HIS A 179 -8.38 -32.82 5.12
C HIS A 179 -8.14 -32.38 6.56
N TYR A 180 -7.02 -31.69 6.77
CA TYR A 180 -6.65 -31.05 8.03
C TYR A 180 -6.16 -29.62 7.75
N VAL A 181 -6.67 -28.64 8.50
CA VAL A 181 -6.29 -27.23 8.35
C VAL A 181 -5.63 -26.73 9.63
N ASP A 182 -4.39 -26.25 9.52
CA ASP A 182 -3.69 -25.48 10.56
C ASP A 182 -3.34 -24.09 10.03
N ASP A 183 -4.17 -23.10 10.37
CA ASP A 183 -4.06 -21.69 9.95
C ASP A 183 -4.08 -21.52 8.41
N LEU A 184 -2.91 -21.47 7.77
CA LEU A 184 -2.77 -21.33 6.31
C LEU A 184 -2.30 -22.61 5.61
N LEU A 185 -2.02 -23.66 6.38
CA LEU A 185 -1.63 -24.99 5.88
C LEU A 185 -2.86 -25.87 5.76
N ILE A 186 -3.04 -26.47 4.58
CA ILE A 186 -4.13 -27.38 4.26
C ILE A 186 -3.52 -28.71 3.81
N GLU A 187 -3.75 -29.77 4.56
CA GLU A 187 -3.25 -31.11 4.26
C GLU A 187 -4.37 -32.00 3.74
N ILE A 188 -4.13 -32.66 2.61
CA ILE A 188 -4.99 -33.69 2.03
C ILE A 188 -4.14 -34.94 1.73
N PRO A 189 -4.74 -36.11 1.44
CA PRO A 189 -3.98 -37.32 1.11
C PRO A 189 -3.00 -37.18 -0.07
N ALA A 190 -3.26 -36.23 -0.99
CA ALA A 190 -2.42 -35.95 -2.15
C ALA A 190 -1.23 -35.00 -1.86
N GLY A 191 -1.15 -34.44 -0.64
CA GLY A 191 -0.08 -33.54 -0.22
C GLY A 191 -0.56 -32.34 0.59
N SER A 192 0.39 -31.47 0.93
CA SER A 192 0.14 -30.22 1.66
C SER A 192 0.07 -29.02 0.71
N PHE A 193 -0.83 -28.10 1.01
CA PHE A 193 -1.01 -26.82 0.33
C PHE A 193 -0.82 -25.69 1.33
N TYR A 194 -0.06 -24.68 0.94
CA TYR A 194 0.10 -23.47 1.73
C TYR A 194 -0.51 -22.28 1.01
N VAL A 195 -1.36 -21.51 1.68
CA VAL A 195 -1.95 -20.30 1.11
C VAL A 195 -0.91 -19.16 1.14
N ALA A 196 0.00 -19.16 0.17
CA ALA A 196 1.03 -18.13 0.01
C ALA A 196 0.45 -16.73 -0.27
N GLU A 197 1.27 -15.68 -0.15
CA GLU A 197 0.85 -14.28 -0.39
C GLU A 197 0.25 -14.09 -1.80
N ALA A 198 0.81 -14.76 -2.82
CA ALA A 198 0.30 -14.76 -4.20
C ALA A 198 -1.15 -15.30 -4.32
N CYS A 199 -1.55 -16.22 -3.42
CA CYS A 199 -2.86 -16.86 -3.40
C CYS A 199 -3.89 -16.06 -2.58
N ALA A 200 -3.49 -15.01 -1.88
CA ALA A 200 -4.39 -14.14 -1.10
C ALA A 200 -5.40 -13.37 -1.97
N GLY A 201 -5.16 -13.24 -3.29
CA GLY A 201 -6.09 -12.58 -4.20
C GLY A 201 -6.03 -11.05 -4.20
N LEU A 202 -5.10 -10.42 -3.47
CA LEU A 202 -4.91 -8.97 -3.44
C LEU A 202 -4.77 -8.37 -4.85
N ARG A 203 -3.98 -9.01 -5.71
CA ARG A 203 -3.76 -8.56 -7.11
C ARG A 203 -5.06 -8.40 -7.89
N PHE A 204 -6.02 -9.30 -7.67
CA PHE A 204 -7.31 -9.30 -8.36
C PHE A 204 -8.23 -8.22 -7.79
N ILE A 205 -8.22 -8.03 -6.47
CA ILE A 205 -9.00 -6.98 -5.81
C ILE A 205 -8.56 -5.60 -6.28
N ILE A 206 -7.26 -5.32 -6.28
CA ILE A 206 -6.76 -3.99 -6.67
C ILE A 206 -7.05 -3.72 -8.15
N ALA A 207 -6.79 -4.69 -9.03
CA ALA A 207 -7.11 -4.56 -10.45
C ALA A 207 -8.62 -4.35 -10.69
N ALA A 208 -9.47 -5.10 -9.99
CA ALA A 208 -10.93 -4.96 -10.09
C ALA A 208 -11.42 -3.62 -9.53
N LEU A 209 -10.84 -3.10 -8.45
CA LEU A 209 -11.18 -1.78 -7.91
C LEU A 209 -10.78 -0.65 -8.88
N ALA A 210 -9.58 -0.72 -9.46
CA ALA A 210 -9.11 0.27 -10.43
C ALA A 210 -9.97 0.25 -11.71
N PHE A 211 -10.30 -0.93 -12.21
CA PHE A 211 -11.21 -1.07 -13.34
C PHE A 211 -12.65 -0.64 -12.97
N GLY A 212 -13.14 -1.07 -11.81
CA GLY A 212 -14.48 -0.76 -11.30
C GLY A 212 -14.68 0.74 -11.14
N ALA A 213 -13.68 1.48 -10.67
CA ALA A 213 -13.71 2.93 -10.60
C ALA A 213 -13.79 3.57 -11.98
N LEU A 214 -12.99 3.09 -12.95
CA LEU A 214 -13.06 3.56 -14.34
C LEU A 214 -14.45 3.30 -14.93
N TYR A 215 -14.95 2.07 -14.81
CA TYR A 215 -16.28 1.66 -15.26
C TYR A 215 -17.38 2.51 -14.60
N ALA A 216 -17.27 2.74 -13.29
CA ALA A 216 -18.19 3.58 -12.52
C ALA A 216 -18.20 5.04 -13.00
N PHE A 217 -17.04 5.61 -13.33
CA PHE A 217 -16.92 6.99 -13.78
C PHE A 217 -17.41 7.23 -15.21
N VAL A 218 -17.26 6.23 -16.08
CA VAL A 218 -17.69 6.29 -17.48
C VAL A 218 -19.18 5.96 -17.61
N MET A 219 -19.64 4.89 -16.95
CA MET A 219 -20.96 4.32 -17.23
C MET A 219 -22.07 4.84 -16.34
N PHE A 220 -21.77 5.38 -15.16
CA PHE A 220 -22.77 5.75 -14.16
C PHE A 220 -22.68 7.21 -13.72
N ARG A 221 -23.82 7.83 -13.47
CA ARG A 221 -23.94 9.19 -12.90
C ARG A 221 -24.35 9.14 -11.44
N SER A 222 -25.23 8.21 -11.07
CA SER A 222 -25.72 8.03 -9.71
C SER A 222 -24.59 7.61 -8.77
N PRO A 223 -24.35 8.34 -7.66
CA PRO A 223 -23.32 7.99 -6.69
C PRO A 223 -23.60 6.63 -6.05
N TRP A 224 -24.88 6.25 -5.89
CA TRP A 224 -25.26 4.95 -5.35
C TRP A 224 -24.89 3.79 -6.29
N ARG A 225 -25.12 3.94 -7.60
CA ARG A 225 -24.72 2.91 -8.59
C ARG A 225 -23.20 2.77 -8.65
N ARG A 226 -22.47 3.89 -8.57
CA ARG A 226 -21.00 3.86 -8.47
C ARG A 226 -20.56 3.11 -7.21
N LEU A 227 -21.17 3.38 -6.06
CA LEU A 227 -20.86 2.68 -4.82
C LEU A 227 -21.12 1.17 -4.94
N ILE A 228 -22.26 0.76 -5.51
CA ILE A 228 -22.57 -0.66 -5.76
C ILE A 228 -21.47 -1.31 -6.62
N VAL A 229 -21.07 -0.66 -7.72
CA VAL A 229 -19.97 -1.18 -8.58
C VAL A 229 -18.68 -1.32 -7.79
N MET A 230 -18.33 -0.34 -6.95
CA MET A 230 -17.13 -0.42 -6.10
C MET A 230 -17.22 -1.55 -5.07
N VAL A 231 -18.38 -1.77 -4.46
CA VAL A 231 -18.60 -2.88 -3.52
C VAL A 231 -18.49 -4.23 -4.25
N LEU A 232 -19.08 -4.37 -5.44
CA LEU A 232 -18.96 -5.58 -6.25
C LEU A 232 -17.51 -5.82 -6.70
N ALA A 233 -16.79 -4.76 -7.08
CA ALA A 233 -15.37 -4.82 -7.44
C ALA A 233 -14.46 -5.20 -6.27
N LEU A 234 -14.94 -5.12 -5.03
CA LEU A 234 -14.26 -5.63 -3.83
C LEU A 234 -14.67 -7.07 -3.51
N VAL A 235 -15.97 -7.34 -3.42
CA VAL A 235 -16.51 -8.61 -2.91
C VAL A 235 -16.35 -9.75 -3.91
N VAL A 236 -16.64 -9.51 -5.19
CA VAL A 236 -16.66 -10.57 -6.19
C VAL A 236 -15.26 -11.18 -6.41
N PRO A 237 -14.17 -10.41 -6.53
CA PRO A 237 -12.83 -10.98 -6.61
C PRO A 237 -12.41 -11.79 -5.39
N VAL A 238 -12.86 -11.44 -4.18
CA VAL A 238 -12.58 -12.21 -2.95
C VAL A 238 -13.23 -13.60 -3.06
N ILE A 239 -14.53 -13.64 -3.37
CA ILE A 239 -15.27 -14.89 -3.51
C ILE A 239 -14.67 -15.73 -4.64
N ALA A 240 -14.43 -15.10 -5.79
CA ALA A 240 -13.86 -15.74 -6.96
C ALA A 240 -12.47 -16.33 -6.63
N ASN A 241 -11.62 -15.62 -5.88
CA ASN A 241 -10.32 -16.13 -5.47
C ASN A 241 -10.43 -17.35 -4.56
N GLY A 242 -11.36 -17.37 -3.61
CA GLY A 242 -11.60 -18.54 -2.75
C GLY A 242 -12.07 -19.76 -3.56
N VAL A 243 -13.01 -19.57 -4.49
CA VAL A 243 -13.45 -20.63 -5.42
C VAL A 243 -12.30 -21.16 -6.26
N ARG A 244 -11.43 -20.27 -6.75
CA ARG A 244 -10.23 -20.66 -7.50
C ARG A 244 -9.27 -21.47 -6.63
N ALA A 245 -8.96 -21.01 -5.42
CA ALA A 245 -8.06 -21.71 -4.50
C ALA A 245 -8.59 -23.10 -4.16
N PHE A 246 -9.89 -23.22 -3.89
CA PHE A 246 -10.57 -24.49 -3.67
C PHE A 246 -10.44 -25.42 -4.88
N GLY A 247 -10.69 -24.90 -6.09
CA GLY A 247 -10.54 -25.67 -7.33
C GLY A 247 -9.12 -26.22 -7.54
N LEU A 248 -8.08 -25.49 -7.12
CA LEU A 248 -6.70 -25.96 -7.19
C LEU A 248 -6.45 -27.14 -6.24
N VAL A 249 -6.99 -27.10 -5.01
CA VAL A 249 -6.84 -28.21 -4.05
C VAL A 249 -7.59 -29.46 -4.53
N VAL A 250 -8.79 -29.28 -5.07
CA VAL A 250 -9.56 -30.39 -5.67
C VAL A 250 -8.82 -30.98 -6.87
N LEU A 251 -8.23 -30.15 -7.73
CA LEU A 251 -7.43 -30.63 -8.85
C LEU A 251 -6.22 -31.43 -8.37
N GLY A 252 -5.52 -30.95 -7.32
CA GLY A 252 -4.40 -31.68 -6.73
C GLY A 252 -4.80 -33.02 -6.12
N HIS A 253 -6.02 -33.11 -5.57
CA HIS A 253 -6.58 -34.38 -5.12
C HIS A 253 -6.81 -35.36 -6.28
N ILE A 254 -7.38 -34.89 -7.40
CA ILE A 254 -7.69 -35.70 -8.58
C ILE A 254 -6.41 -36.18 -9.28
N GLU A 255 -5.42 -35.30 -9.45
CA GLU A 255 -4.13 -35.61 -10.07
C GLU A 255 -3.19 -36.39 -9.14
N GLY A 256 -3.51 -36.47 -7.84
CA GLY A 256 -2.70 -37.15 -6.83
C GLY A 256 -1.38 -36.46 -6.51
N SER A 257 -1.19 -35.20 -6.92
CA SER A 257 0.02 -34.43 -6.66
C SER A 257 -0.28 -32.94 -6.46
N ALA A 258 0.00 -32.44 -5.26
CA ALA A 258 -0.05 -31.00 -4.97
C ALA A 258 0.97 -30.19 -5.80
N ALA A 259 2.17 -30.73 -5.98
CA ALA A 259 3.28 -30.06 -6.67
C ALA A 259 3.01 -29.87 -8.19
N ALA A 260 2.28 -30.79 -8.82
CA ALA A 260 1.95 -30.69 -10.25
C ALA A 260 1.00 -29.51 -10.53
N VAL A 261 0.04 -29.24 -9.64
CA VAL A 261 -0.95 -28.16 -9.80
C VAL A 261 -0.36 -26.79 -9.45
N GLU A 262 0.61 -26.75 -8.53
CA GLU A 262 1.35 -25.53 -8.20
C GLU A 262 2.20 -25.01 -9.38
N ALA A 263 2.60 -25.84 -10.35
CA ALA A 263 3.36 -25.35 -11.50
C ALA A 263 2.53 -24.45 -12.46
N ASP A 264 1.21 -24.64 -12.53
CA ASP A 264 0.37 -24.04 -13.59
C ASP A 264 -0.61 -22.95 -13.10
N HIS A 265 -0.63 -22.64 -11.79
CA HIS A 265 -1.64 -21.79 -11.17
C HIS A 265 -1.68 -20.32 -11.67
N VAL A 266 -0.61 -19.81 -12.30
CA VAL A 266 -0.55 -18.45 -12.85
C VAL A 266 -1.42 -18.33 -14.12
N LEU A 267 -1.39 -19.34 -15.00
CA LEU A 267 -2.15 -19.36 -16.25
C LEU A 267 -3.66 -19.42 -15.97
N TYR A 268 -4.07 -20.27 -15.02
CA TYR A 268 -5.46 -20.38 -14.56
C TYR A 268 -5.97 -19.10 -13.90
N GLY A 269 -5.09 -18.32 -13.25
CA GLY A 269 -5.45 -17.06 -12.59
C GLY A 269 -5.91 -15.96 -13.56
N TRP A 270 -5.20 -15.77 -14.67
CA TRP A 270 -5.55 -14.74 -15.66
C TRP A 270 -6.86 -15.03 -16.39
N GLY A 271 -7.04 -16.27 -16.83
CA GLY A 271 -8.25 -16.68 -17.54
C GLY A 271 -9.50 -16.56 -16.66
N PHE A 272 -9.43 -17.12 -15.44
CA PHE A 272 -10.54 -17.08 -14.49
C PHE A 272 -10.93 -15.65 -14.10
N PHE A 273 -9.95 -14.79 -13.78
CA PHE A 273 -10.22 -13.39 -13.45
C PHE A 273 -10.86 -12.64 -14.62
N SER A 274 -10.38 -12.88 -15.85
CA SER A 274 -10.93 -12.24 -17.05
C SER A 274 -12.39 -12.59 -17.27
N ILE A 275 -12.78 -13.86 -17.07
CA ILE A 275 -14.18 -14.30 -17.17
C ILE A 275 -15.04 -13.60 -16.12
N VAL A 276 -14.60 -13.58 -14.86
CA VAL A 276 -15.33 -12.91 -13.77
C VAL A 276 -15.51 -11.41 -14.05
N LEU A 277 -14.47 -10.76 -14.57
CA LEU A 277 -14.53 -9.34 -14.93
C LEU A 277 -15.52 -9.09 -16.08
N LEU A 278 -15.51 -9.93 -17.12
CA LEU A 278 -16.46 -9.83 -18.23
C LEU A 278 -17.91 -10.02 -17.78
N LEU A 279 -18.16 -10.96 -16.86
CA LEU A 279 -19.49 -11.15 -16.26
C LEU A 279 -19.95 -9.94 -15.46
N LEU A 280 -19.05 -9.30 -14.69
CA LEU A 280 -19.36 -8.07 -13.97
C LEU A 280 -19.70 -6.91 -14.92
N ILE A 281 -18.94 -6.76 -16.01
CA ILE A 281 -19.24 -5.77 -17.05
C ILE A 281 -20.61 -6.05 -17.64
N ALA A 282 -20.87 -7.28 -18.10
CA ALA A 282 -22.12 -7.69 -18.71
C ALA A 282 -23.32 -7.44 -17.78
N ALA A 283 -23.18 -7.74 -16.49
CA ALA A 283 -24.20 -7.50 -15.47
C ALA A 283 -24.46 -6.00 -15.24
N GLY A 284 -23.45 -5.14 -15.39
CA GLY A 284 -23.59 -3.68 -15.24
C GLY A 284 -24.18 -2.96 -16.46
N LEU A 285 -24.05 -3.53 -17.67
CA LEU A 285 -24.49 -2.90 -18.92
C LEU A 285 -25.98 -2.50 -18.98
N PRO A 286 -26.93 -3.28 -18.41
CA PRO A 286 -28.34 -2.89 -18.36
C PRO A 286 -28.61 -1.63 -17.53
N PHE A 287 -27.72 -1.29 -16.59
CA PHE A 287 -27.91 -0.21 -15.62
C PHE A 287 -27.17 1.09 -15.98
N ARG A 288 -26.60 1.19 -17.18
CA ARG A 288 -25.79 2.34 -17.63
C ARG A 288 -26.60 3.65 -17.71
N GLU A 289 -25.94 4.77 -17.44
CA GLU A 289 -26.48 6.14 -17.41
C GLU A 289 -25.62 7.13 -18.26
N ASP A 290 -24.78 6.59 -19.12
CA ASP A 290 -23.86 7.29 -20.03
C ASP A 290 -24.59 8.06 -21.14
N ARG A 291 -25.81 7.64 -21.51
CA ARG A 291 -26.60 8.19 -22.64
C ARG A 291 -27.34 9.52 -22.38
N GLY A 292 -27.09 10.23 -21.28
CA GLY A 292 -27.76 11.49 -20.93
C GLY A 292 -26.92 12.75 -21.18
N ARG A 293 -27.57 13.87 -21.57
CA ARG A 293 -26.92 15.19 -21.64
C ARG A 293 -26.49 15.62 -20.23
N PRO A 294 -25.22 15.98 -20.00
CA PRO A 294 -24.76 16.38 -18.67
C PRO A 294 -25.51 17.65 -18.21
N PRO A 295 -25.87 17.74 -16.92
CA PRO A 295 -26.43 18.96 -16.37
C PRO A 295 -25.42 20.10 -16.54
N VAL A 296 -25.88 21.21 -17.09
CA VAL A 296 -25.09 22.43 -17.26
C VAL A 296 -24.99 23.09 -15.88
N LEU A 297 -23.76 23.25 -15.37
CA LEU A 297 -23.53 24.08 -14.19
C LEU A 297 -23.69 25.55 -14.59
N SER A 298 -24.64 26.26 -14.01
CA SER A 298 -24.98 27.64 -14.37
C SER A 298 -23.80 28.62 -14.21
N GLY A 299 -23.60 29.44 -15.25
CA GLY A 299 -22.89 30.74 -15.29
C GLY A 299 -21.39 30.73 -14.95
N PRO A 300 -20.48 31.30 -15.77
CA PRO A 300 -19.08 31.48 -15.38
C PRO A 300 -19.02 32.36 -14.12
N GLY A 301 -18.30 31.93 -13.08
CA GLY A 301 -17.87 32.87 -12.06
C GLY A 301 -16.86 33.82 -12.70
N GLU A 302 -17.04 35.13 -12.55
CA GLU A 302 -16.04 36.09 -13.03
C GLU A 302 -14.75 35.92 -12.22
N PRO A 303 -13.60 35.70 -12.88
CA PRO A 303 -12.34 35.65 -12.18
C PRO A 303 -12.04 37.03 -11.57
N PRO A 304 -11.60 37.12 -10.31
CA PRO A 304 -11.23 38.38 -9.70
C PRO A 304 -10.05 39.02 -10.46
N ALA A 305 -9.97 40.36 -10.49
CA ALA A 305 -8.88 41.10 -11.15
C ALA A 305 -7.46 40.70 -10.68
N ARG A 306 -7.35 40.10 -9.48
CA ARG A 306 -6.11 39.59 -8.87
C ARG A 306 -5.91 38.07 -8.99
N ALA A 307 -6.67 37.39 -9.85
CA ALA A 307 -6.53 35.95 -10.13
C ALA A 307 -5.07 35.44 -10.27
N PRO A 308 -4.16 36.08 -11.04
CA PRO A 308 -2.74 35.66 -11.12
C PRO A 308 -2.06 35.53 -9.75
N LEU A 309 -2.15 36.60 -8.95
CA LEU A 309 -1.54 36.68 -7.62
C LEU A 309 -2.17 35.68 -6.66
N LEU A 310 -3.50 35.54 -6.69
CA LEU A 310 -4.22 34.58 -5.85
C LEU A 310 -3.84 33.13 -6.19
N ALA A 311 -3.68 32.79 -7.47
CA ALA A 311 -3.21 31.46 -7.87
C ALA A 311 -1.77 31.19 -7.39
N ALA A 312 -0.87 32.18 -7.47
CA ALA A 312 0.48 32.04 -6.95
C ALA A 312 0.51 31.87 -5.42
N ILE A 313 -0.29 32.65 -4.69
CA ILE A 313 -0.47 32.49 -3.24
C ILE A 313 -1.02 31.10 -2.93
N ALA A 314 -2.04 30.63 -3.67
CA ALA A 314 -2.61 29.31 -3.47
C ALA A 314 -1.56 28.19 -3.68
N ALA A 315 -0.73 28.29 -4.72
CA ALA A 315 0.34 27.33 -4.95
C ALA A 315 1.37 27.33 -3.81
N ALA A 316 1.78 28.52 -3.34
CA ALA A 316 2.69 28.66 -2.21
C ALA A 316 2.08 28.11 -0.90
N VAL A 317 0.82 28.41 -0.60
CA VAL A 317 0.11 27.92 0.59
C VAL A 317 -0.02 26.39 0.59
N ALA A 318 -0.22 25.77 -0.58
CA ALA A 318 -0.27 24.32 -0.69
C ALA A 318 1.11 23.65 -0.52
N LEU A 319 2.18 24.26 -1.06
CA LEU A 319 3.51 23.63 -1.17
C LEU A 319 4.48 23.98 -0.04
N LEU A 320 4.47 25.20 0.49
CA LEU A 320 5.42 25.62 1.52
C LEU A 320 5.34 24.76 2.79
N PRO A 321 4.15 24.38 3.31
CA PRO A 321 4.06 23.47 4.45
C PRO A 321 4.66 22.09 4.16
N ALA A 322 4.42 21.56 2.95
CA ALA A 322 4.97 20.28 2.52
C ALA A 322 6.50 20.34 2.39
N ALA A 323 7.04 21.40 1.79
CA ALA A 323 8.48 21.62 1.70
C ALA A 323 9.11 21.76 3.09
N ALA A 324 8.49 22.52 4.00
CA ALA A 324 8.96 22.67 5.38
C ALA A 324 8.92 21.36 6.16
N ALA A 325 7.88 20.55 5.99
CA ALA A 325 7.78 19.22 6.57
C ALA A 325 8.89 18.28 6.04
N ALA A 326 9.10 18.26 4.72
CA ALA A 326 10.14 17.45 4.08
C ALA A 326 11.55 17.86 4.50
N MET A 327 11.83 19.17 4.58
CA MET A 327 13.10 19.71 5.06
C MET A 327 13.33 19.40 6.56
N THR A 328 12.28 19.49 7.38
CA THR A 328 12.38 19.13 8.80
C THR A 328 12.68 17.64 8.96
N ALA A 329 11.95 16.78 8.24
CA ALA A 329 12.16 15.34 8.25
C ALA A 329 13.58 14.97 7.77
N SER A 330 14.08 15.59 6.70
CA SER A 330 15.43 15.33 6.19
C SER A 330 16.52 15.73 7.19
N ARG A 331 16.37 16.87 7.88
CA ARG A 331 17.28 17.30 8.95
C ARG A 331 17.29 16.33 10.13
N LEU A 332 16.10 15.90 10.57
CA LEU A 332 15.98 14.91 11.65
C LEU A 332 16.64 13.59 11.25
N ASN A 333 16.40 13.12 10.02
CA ASN A 333 16.98 11.87 9.52
C ASN A 333 18.50 11.95 9.33
N ALA A 334 19.03 13.10 8.90
CA ALA A 334 20.48 13.31 8.77
C ALA A 334 21.19 13.23 10.13
N GLY A 335 20.59 13.80 11.17
CA GLY A 335 21.10 13.67 12.55
C GLY A 335 21.14 12.21 13.03
N SER A 336 20.11 11.42 12.68
CA SER A 336 20.05 10.00 13.05
C SER A 336 20.93 9.09 12.18
N ALA A 337 21.14 9.43 10.89
CA ALA A 337 21.91 8.61 9.95
C ALA A 337 23.43 8.63 10.21
N ALA A 338 23.94 9.66 10.90
CA ALA A 338 25.32 9.69 11.38
C ALA A 338 25.59 8.60 12.43
N LEU A 339 24.55 7.97 12.98
CA LEU A 339 24.65 6.96 14.01
C LEU A 339 24.57 5.56 13.37
N VAL A 340 25.66 4.81 13.41
CA VAL A 340 25.77 3.47 12.80
C VAL A 340 25.14 2.42 13.73
N PRO A 341 24.23 1.56 13.25
CA PRO A 341 23.72 0.44 14.05
C PRO A 341 24.87 -0.50 14.44
N GLN A 342 24.89 -0.97 15.68
CA GLN A 342 25.90 -1.92 16.15
C GLN A 342 25.35 -3.34 16.09
N GLU A 343 26.07 -4.23 15.41
CA GLU A 343 25.75 -5.66 15.40
C GLU A 343 26.47 -6.37 16.54
N ARG A 344 25.72 -7.21 17.25
CA ARG A 344 26.22 -8.02 18.36
C ARG A 344 25.76 -9.46 18.17
N ALA A 345 26.70 -10.36 17.93
CA ALA A 345 26.41 -11.79 17.95
C ALA A 345 25.93 -12.21 19.35
N VAL A 346 24.95 -13.12 19.40
CA VAL A 346 24.42 -13.65 20.65
C VAL A 346 24.60 -15.16 20.64
N ALA A 347 25.25 -15.68 21.68
CA ALA A 347 25.33 -17.11 21.92
C ALA A 347 23.93 -17.65 22.26
N LEU A 348 23.42 -18.53 21.41
CA LEU A 348 22.14 -19.18 21.62
C LEU A 348 22.28 -20.25 22.72
N LEU A 349 21.30 -20.31 23.62
CA LEU A 349 21.20 -21.38 24.60
C LEU A 349 20.87 -22.71 23.90
N PRO A 350 21.40 -23.86 24.34
CA PRO A 350 21.05 -25.17 23.79
C PRO A 350 19.54 -25.42 23.86
N ALA A 351 19.01 -26.11 22.85
CA ALA A 351 17.61 -26.52 22.75
C ALA A 351 17.53 -28.03 22.47
N GLU A 352 16.33 -28.60 22.56
CA GLU A 352 16.13 -30.03 22.26
C GLU A 352 16.56 -30.33 20.81
N TYR A 353 17.42 -31.34 20.63
CA TYR A 353 18.03 -31.72 19.34
C TYR A 353 18.90 -30.65 18.68
N CYS A 354 19.45 -29.72 19.48
CA CYS A 354 20.31 -28.64 19.01
C CYS A 354 21.64 -28.60 19.80
N ASP A 355 22.75 -28.88 19.10
CA ASP A 355 24.09 -28.84 19.70
C ASP A 355 24.73 -27.45 19.56
N ALA A 356 25.20 -26.90 20.67
CA ALA A 356 25.89 -25.62 20.69
C ALA A 356 27.27 -25.71 20.01
N GLN A 357 27.56 -24.72 19.16
CA GLN A 357 28.81 -24.59 18.44
C GLN A 357 29.73 -23.58 19.12
N GLY A 358 31.04 -23.66 18.84
CA GLY A 358 32.05 -22.78 19.45
C GLY A 358 31.93 -21.29 19.07
N ASP A 359 31.15 -20.97 18.04
CA ASP A 359 30.87 -19.60 17.59
C ASP A 359 29.58 -19.01 18.18
N GLY A 360 28.90 -19.74 19.07
CA GLY A 360 27.62 -19.35 19.67
C GLY A 360 26.39 -19.67 18.83
N SER A 361 26.55 -20.32 17.67
CA SER A 361 25.45 -20.87 16.88
C SER A 361 24.98 -22.23 17.41
N LEU A 362 23.83 -22.70 16.91
CA LEU A 362 23.35 -24.07 17.15
C LEU A 362 23.38 -24.87 15.85
N LEU A 363 23.64 -26.17 15.95
CA LEU A 363 23.40 -27.13 14.88
C LEU A 363 22.23 -28.02 15.30
N CYS A 364 21.09 -27.87 14.64
CA CYS A 364 19.84 -28.54 14.99
C CYS A 364 19.43 -29.51 13.89
N ASP A 365 19.46 -30.81 14.15
CA ASP A 365 19.18 -31.85 13.13
C ASP A 365 19.97 -31.65 11.81
N GLY A 366 21.22 -31.16 11.91
CA GLY A 366 22.08 -30.82 10.77
C GLY A 366 21.83 -29.44 10.13
N VAL A 367 20.87 -28.66 10.64
CA VAL A 367 20.53 -27.31 10.17
C VAL A 367 21.20 -26.26 11.08
N PRO A 368 22.05 -25.37 10.55
CA PRO A 368 22.67 -24.32 11.35
C PRO A 368 21.65 -23.24 11.74
N VAL A 369 21.73 -22.75 12.97
CA VAL A 369 20.90 -21.66 13.48
C VAL A 369 21.79 -20.60 14.12
N ARG A 370 21.72 -19.37 13.63
CA ARG A 370 22.50 -18.22 14.13
C ARG A 370 21.59 -17.10 14.61
N ALA A 371 22.02 -16.36 15.62
CA ALA A 371 21.31 -15.18 16.08
C ALA A 371 22.24 -13.99 16.33
N ARG A 372 21.72 -12.80 16.01
CA ARG A 372 22.38 -11.52 16.28
C ARG A 372 21.38 -10.46 16.68
N LEU A 373 21.85 -9.51 17.47
CA LEU A 373 21.11 -8.30 17.84
C LEU A 373 21.72 -7.11 17.12
N VAL A 374 20.87 -6.31 16.49
CA VAL A 374 21.24 -5.04 15.87
C VAL A 374 20.70 -3.92 16.75
N LEU A 375 21.60 -3.18 17.38
CA LEU A 375 21.27 -2.08 18.27
C LEU A 375 21.19 -0.79 17.47
N PHE A 376 20.02 -0.17 17.49
CA PHE A 376 19.80 1.12 16.86
C PHE A 376 20.05 2.25 17.87
N PRO A 377 20.63 3.36 17.40
CA PRO A 377 20.73 4.59 18.18
C PRO A 377 19.34 5.13 18.61
N PRO A 378 19.21 5.77 19.79
CA PRO A 378 17.92 6.17 20.36
C PRO A 378 17.13 7.22 19.55
N GLY A 379 17.82 8.01 18.71
CA GLY A 379 17.21 9.02 17.84
C GLY A 379 16.66 8.49 16.52
N VAL A 380 16.66 7.18 16.31
CA VAL A 380 16.24 6.54 15.05
C VAL A 380 14.73 6.32 15.00
N ASN A 381 14.09 6.81 13.95
CA ASN A 381 12.67 6.54 13.67
C ASN A 381 12.45 5.10 13.17
N TRP A 382 11.17 4.69 13.09
CA TRP A 382 10.81 3.33 12.67
C TRP A 382 11.34 2.97 11.27
N ASP A 383 11.52 3.95 10.37
CA ASP A 383 11.91 3.66 8.99
C ASP A 383 13.29 3.01 8.89
N ALA A 384 14.26 3.34 9.75
CA ALA A 384 15.57 2.67 9.70
C ALA A 384 15.49 1.21 10.16
N VAL A 385 14.73 0.94 11.22
CA VAL A 385 14.47 -0.43 11.72
C VAL A 385 13.72 -1.23 10.65
N ALA A 386 12.70 -0.63 10.05
CA ALA A 386 11.91 -1.24 8.99
C ALA A 386 12.73 -1.48 7.72
N ARG A 387 13.64 -0.57 7.34
CA ARG A 387 14.55 -0.76 6.19
C ARG A 387 15.46 -1.96 6.40
N LEU A 388 16.08 -2.12 7.58
CA LEU A 388 16.93 -3.28 7.85
C LEU A 388 16.09 -4.56 7.92
N ARG A 389 14.95 -4.56 8.62
CA ARG A 389 14.01 -5.69 8.63
C ARG A 389 13.65 -6.11 7.21
N ARG A 390 13.28 -5.15 6.35
CA ARG A 390 13.03 -5.40 4.94
C ARG A 390 14.26 -6.00 4.29
N GLN A 391 15.43 -5.37 4.31
CA GLN A 391 16.66 -5.92 3.69
C GLN A 391 16.96 -7.37 4.07
N LEU A 392 16.75 -7.73 5.34
CA LEU A 392 16.99 -9.10 5.82
C LEU A 392 15.92 -10.09 5.38
N THR A 393 14.68 -9.63 5.28
CA THR A 393 13.51 -10.43 4.90
C THR A 393 13.04 -10.18 3.46
N LEU A 394 13.81 -9.46 2.64
CA LEU A 394 13.44 -9.18 1.26
C LEU A 394 13.60 -10.46 0.45
N SER A 395 12.60 -10.77 -0.35
CA SER A 395 12.70 -11.68 -1.48
C SER A 395 12.15 -10.96 -2.70
N VAL A 396 12.47 -11.49 -3.88
CA VAL A 396 11.93 -10.97 -5.14
C VAL A 396 10.56 -11.57 -5.46
N SER A 397 10.08 -12.54 -4.65
CA SER A 397 8.98 -13.42 -5.01
C SER A 397 7.75 -13.25 -4.10
N ASP A 398 6.57 -13.30 -4.71
CA ASP A 398 5.28 -13.34 -4.00
C ASP A 398 4.89 -14.76 -3.53
N GLN A 399 5.77 -15.74 -3.74
CA GLN A 399 5.62 -17.13 -3.29
C GLN A 399 6.25 -17.41 -1.92
N ASP A 400 6.62 -16.37 -1.19
CA ASP A 400 7.20 -16.54 0.13
C ASP A 400 6.21 -17.07 1.16
N VAL A 401 6.74 -17.89 2.07
CA VAL A 401 6.01 -18.40 3.23
C VAL A 401 6.32 -17.49 4.41
N THR A 402 5.30 -16.86 4.99
CA THR A 402 5.44 -16.00 6.17
C THR A 402 4.63 -16.56 7.32
N PHE A 403 5.27 -16.69 8.49
CA PHE A 403 4.58 -17.16 9.69
C PHE A 403 5.06 -16.40 10.92
N SER A 404 4.29 -16.48 12.01
CA SER A 404 4.67 -15.86 13.28
C SER A 404 4.81 -16.92 14.36
N VAL A 405 5.84 -16.78 15.19
CA VAL A 405 6.09 -17.65 16.34
C VAL A 405 6.04 -16.82 17.61
N ALA A 406 5.29 -17.28 18.60
CA ALA A 406 5.19 -16.60 19.89
C ALA A 406 6.57 -16.57 20.59
N ALA A 407 6.91 -15.42 21.15
CA ALA A 407 8.12 -15.27 21.94
C ALA A 407 7.83 -15.56 23.43
N PRO A 408 8.73 -16.25 24.15
CA PRO A 408 8.59 -16.41 25.60
C PRO A 408 8.55 -15.04 26.30
N GLY A 409 7.54 -14.80 27.13
CA GLY A 409 7.37 -13.51 27.81
C GLY A 409 6.56 -12.46 27.05
N GLY A 410 6.00 -12.81 25.89
CA GLY A 410 5.02 -11.99 25.15
C GLY A 410 5.58 -11.36 23.87
N GLY A 411 4.71 -11.18 22.87
CA GLY A 411 5.10 -10.76 21.52
C GLY A 411 5.38 -11.95 20.60
N SER A 412 5.88 -11.68 19.38
CA SER A 412 6.12 -12.71 18.37
C SER A 412 7.30 -12.37 17.47
N PHE A 413 8.04 -13.39 17.05
CA PHE A 413 8.95 -13.31 15.92
C PHE A 413 8.18 -13.49 14.63
N ARG A 414 8.44 -12.63 13.65
CA ARG A 414 7.93 -12.79 12.29
C ARG A 414 9.00 -13.47 11.46
N ALA A 415 8.69 -14.63 10.93
CA ALA A 415 9.55 -15.42 10.07
C ALA A 415 9.12 -15.27 8.61
N ARG A 416 10.11 -15.22 7.72
CA ARG A 416 9.91 -15.30 6.28
C ARG A 416 10.85 -16.35 5.72
N GLN A 417 10.29 -17.26 4.95
CA GLN A 417 11.01 -18.26 4.16
C GLN A 417 10.91 -17.84 2.69
N PRO A 418 12.01 -17.30 2.12
CA PRO A 418 12.03 -16.86 0.73
C PRO A 418 11.94 -18.04 -0.23
N SER A 419 11.15 -17.90 -1.29
CA SER A 419 11.09 -18.91 -2.36
C SER A 419 12.30 -18.87 -3.30
N ASP A 420 13.10 -17.80 -3.28
CA ASP A 420 14.26 -17.58 -4.16
C ASP A 420 15.63 -17.92 -3.53
N ARG A 421 15.71 -18.05 -2.20
CA ARG A 421 16.94 -18.42 -1.47
C ARG A 421 16.69 -19.47 -0.38
N PRO A 422 17.68 -20.30 0.00
CA PRO A 422 17.50 -21.29 1.05
C PRO A 422 17.53 -20.65 2.45
N GLY A 423 16.75 -21.23 3.38
CA GLY A 423 16.70 -20.84 4.79
C GLY A 423 15.55 -19.92 5.17
N THR A 424 15.33 -19.80 6.48
CA THR A 424 14.30 -18.93 7.09
C THR A 424 14.96 -17.82 7.90
N VAL A 425 14.46 -16.60 7.75
CA VAL A 425 14.87 -15.44 8.56
C VAL A 425 13.71 -15.04 9.48
N ALA A 426 13.95 -15.06 10.78
CA ALA A 426 12.99 -14.63 11.79
C ALA A 426 13.47 -13.36 12.51
N VAL A 427 12.57 -12.40 12.65
CA VAL A 427 12.88 -11.08 13.23
C VAL A 427 11.90 -10.67 14.32
N ALA A 428 12.42 -10.08 15.38
CA ALA A 428 11.63 -9.42 16.44
C ALA A 428 12.32 -8.12 16.83
N SER A 429 11.54 -7.10 17.19
CA SER A 429 12.06 -5.81 17.60
C SER A 429 11.73 -5.56 19.07
N TRP A 430 12.62 -4.90 19.80
CA TRP A 430 12.39 -4.43 21.16
C TRP A 430 12.45 -2.91 21.22
N LEU A 431 11.61 -2.36 22.08
CA LEU A 431 11.64 -0.98 22.52
C LEU A 431 11.24 -0.93 24.00
N ASP A 432 12.00 -0.22 24.82
CA ASP A 432 11.73 -0.03 26.25
C ASP A 432 11.48 -1.36 27.01
N GLY A 433 12.26 -2.39 26.69
CA GLY A 433 12.24 -3.69 27.38
C GLY A 433 11.14 -4.63 26.92
N ARG A 434 10.35 -4.27 25.91
CA ARG A 434 9.23 -5.06 25.40
C ARG A 434 9.42 -5.41 23.94
N ILE A 435 9.00 -6.62 23.56
CA ILE A 435 8.88 -6.96 22.14
C ILE A 435 7.77 -6.12 21.54
N VAL A 436 8.13 -5.34 20.52
CA VAL A 436 7.22 -4.52 19.74
C VAL A 436 6.98 -5.19 18.39
N GLY A 437 5.71 -5.34 18.02
CA GLY A 437 5.32 -5.84 16.70
C GLY A 437 5.46 -4.77 15.61
N ASP A 438 5.03 -5.09 14.39
CA ASP A 438 5.13 -4.18 13.23
C ASP A 438 3.93 -3.20 13.12
N GLY A 439 3.04 -3.21 14.11
CA GLY A 439 1.78 -2.46 14.11
C GLY A 439 1.95 -0.96 14.35
N LEU A 440 0.91 -0.18 14.06
CA LEU A 440 0.93 1.28 14.17
C LEU A 440 1.31 1.80 15.57
N ARG A 441 0.92 1.08 16.63
CA ARG A 441 1.25 1.44 18.01
C ARG A 441 2.76 1.43 18.26
N ALA A 442 3.45 0.35 17.88
CA ALA A 442 4.90 0.23 18.01
C ALA A 442 5.64 1.34 17.24
N ARG A 443 5.16 1.64 16.03
CA ARG A 443 5.70 2.72 15.20
C ARG A 443 5.51 4.09 15.85
N ALA A 444 4.35 4.33 16.46
CA ALA A 444 4.04 5.56 17.18
C ALA A 444 4.91 5.72 18.43
N ASP A 445 5.07 4.64 19.21
CA ASP A 445 5.92 4.63 20.40
C ASP A 445 7.38 4.95 20.02
N GLN A 446 7.91 4.33 18.96
CA GLN A 446 9.27 4.64 18.47
C GLN A 446 9.38 6.07 17.90
N ALA A 447 8.37 6.56 17.18
CA ALA A 447 8.37 7.93 16.66
C ALA A 447 8.39 8.97 17.79
N LEU A 448 7.59 8.75 18.84
CA LEU A 448 7.59 9.60 20.04
C LEU A 448 8.92 9.52 20.78
N HIS A 449 9.51 8.33 20.89
CA HIS A 449 10.82 8.12 21.49
C HIS A 449 11.90 8.92 20.76
N ALA A 450 11.95 8.83 19.42
CA ALA A 450 12.91 9.56 18.59
C ALA A 450 12.75 11.09 18.69
N LEU A 451 11.51 11.59 18.80
CA LEU A 451 11.22 13.03 18.92
C LEU A 451 11.57 13.60 20.30
N ARG A 452 11.42 12.81 21.37
CA ARG A 452 11.66 13.27 22.76
C ARG A 452 13.14 13.34 23.12
N GLY A 453 14.02 12.64 22.39
CA GLY A 453 15.48 12.72 22.54
C GLY A 453 16.04 12.37 23.93
N GLY A 454 15.22 11.82 24.83
CA GLY A 454 15.50 11.80 26.28
C GLY A 454 15.54 10.42 26.96
N HIS A 455 15.34 9.33 26.23
CA HIS A 455 15.39 7.97 26.80
C HIS A 455 16.72 7.27 26.46
N PRO A 456 17.34 6.57 27.44
CA PRO A 456 18.69 6.02 27.31
C PRO A 456 18.79 4.74 26.47
N GLY A 457 17.68 4.07 26.17
CA GLY A 457 17.64 2.84 25.38
C GLY A 457 17.31 3.10 23.91
N GLY A 458 17.80 2.26 23.01
CA GLY A 458 17.51 2.33 21.57
C GLY A 458 16.69 1.13 21.09
N PRO A 459 16.09 1.21 19.89
CA PRO A 459 15.45 0.04 19.28
C PRO A 459 16.47 -1.09 19.14
N VAL A 460 16.08 -2.32 19.45
CA VAL A 460 16.94 -3.50 19.23
C VAL A 460 16.21 -4.45 18.29
N LEU A 461 16.86 -4.87 17.21
CA LEU A 461 16.32 -5.87 16.28
C LEU A 461 17.05 -7.20 16.50
N ALA A 462 16.34 -8.24 16.91
CA ALA A 462 16.87 -9.60 16.83
C ALA A 462 16.63 -10.19 15.45
N VAL A 463 17.64 -10.89 14.97
CA VAL A 463 17.64 -11.63 13.71
C VAL A 463 18.08 -13.04 14.04
N ILE A 464 17.24 -14.01 13.68
CA ILE A 464 17.54 -15.44 13.73
C ILE A 464 17.53 -15.96 12.29
N GLU A 465 18.60 -16.62 11.90
CA GLU A 465 18.77 -17.23 10.58
C GLU A 465 18.82 -18.74 10.78
N ILE A 466 17.95 -19.47 10.08
CA ILE A 466 17.84 -20.93 10.10
C ILE A 466 18.18 -21.45 8.71
N GLY A 467 19.12 -22.39 8.63
CA GLY A 467 19.54 -23.02 7.39
C GLY A 467 20.60 -22.24 6.61
N GLY A 468 20.81 -22.64 5.35
CA GLY A 468 21.83 -22.06 4.47
C GLY A 468 21.92 -22.80 3.14
N GLU A 469 22.93 -22.47 2.33
CA GLU A 469 23.17 -23.22 1.08
C GLU A 469 23.31 -24.72 1.35
N GLY A 470 22.49 -25.53 0.67
CA GLY A 470 22.49 -26.99 0.78
C GLY A 470 21.49 -27.60 1.78
N THR A 471 20.74 -26.81 2.56
CA THR A 471 19.66 -27.37 3.41
C THR A 471 18.38 -27.59 2.60
N PRO A 472 17.75 -28.79 2.66
CA PRO A 472 16.47 -29.06 2.01
C PRO A 472 15.38 -28.09 2.50
N ARG A 473 14.56 -27.59 1.58
CA ARG A 473 13.44 -26.70 1.90
C ARG A 473 12.29 -27.51 2.47
N ASP A 474 11.96 -27.25 3.73
CA ASP A 474 10.79 -27.81 4.40
C ASP A 474 10.25 -26.76 5.38
N GLY A 475 9.22 -26.02 4.95
CA GLY A 475 8.62 -24.95 5.76
C GLY A 475 8.01 -25.44 7.07
N GLY A 476 7.48 -26.67 7.10
CA GLY A 476 6.93 -27.27 8.32
C GLY A 476 8.04 -27.56 9.33
N ARG A 477 9.14 -28.17 8.87
CA ARG A 477 10.32 -28.47 9.70
C ARG A 477 11.02 -27.21 10.19
N GLU A 478 11.22 -26.20 9.33
CA GLU A 478 11.85 -24.92 9.71
C GLU A 478 11.00 -24.14 10.73
N ARG A 479 9.66 -24.14 10.59
CA ARG A 479 8.74 -23.57 11.59
C ARG A 479 8.85 -24.29 12.93
N ALA A 480 8.80 -25.62 12.92
CA ALA A 480 8.92 -26.43 14.14
C ALA A 480 10.27 -26.21 14.85
N LEU A 481 11.35 -26.11 14.07
CA LEU A 481 12.68 -25.82 14.58
C LEU A 481 12.74 -24.42 15.23
N LEU A 482 12.19 -23.40 14.57
CA LEU A 482 12.16 -22.04 15.12
C LEU A 482 11.39 -21.99 16.45
N MET A 483 10.27 -22.71 16.57
CA MET A 483 9.49 -22.78 17.82
C MET A 483 10.32 -23.36 18.97
N ARG A 484 11.00 -24.49 18.75
CA ARG A 484 11.87 -25.12 19.76
C ARG A 484 13.02 -24.21 20.19
N VAL A 485 13.71 -23.60 19.22
CA VAL A 485 14.82 -22.69 19.52
C VAL A 485 14.34 -21.51 20.34
N LEU A 486 13.24 -20.85 19.95
CA LEU A 486 12.71 -19.69 20.66
C LEU A 486 12.25 -20.02 22.07
N GLU A 487 11.65 -21.18 22.31
CA GLU A 487 11.24 -21.63 23.64
C GLU A 487 12.43 -21.72 24.61
N ALA A 488 13.56 -22.26 24.15
CA ALA A 488 14.80 -22.33 24.93
C ALA A 488 15.46 -20.95 25.18
N GLN A 489 15.18 -19.95 24.34
CA GLN A 489 15.83 -18.62 24.42
C GLN A 489 15.21 -17.63 25.42
N ARG A 490 14.29 -18.05 26.30
CA ARG A 490 13.65 -17.14 27.28
C ARG A 490 14.67 -16.36 28.11
N ALA A 491 15.66 -17.05 28.68
CA ALA A 491 16.73 -16.44 29.48
C ALA A 491 17.94 -15.97 28.64
N GLY A 492 17.96 -16.30 27.34
CA GLY A 492 19.04 -15.95 26.41
C GLY A 492 18.68 -14.72 25.58
N LEU A 493 18.50 -14.93 24.27
CA LEU A 493 18.25 -13.87 23.28
C LEU A 493 17.12 -12.91 23.69
N VAL A 494 16.01 -13.41 24.22
CA VAL A 494 14.83 -12.59 24.54
C VAL A 494 15.10 -11.63 25.69
N THR A 495 15.73 -12.12 26.76
CA THR A 495 16.08 -11.30 27.92
C THR A 495 17.19 -10.31 27.59
N GLU A 496 18.18 -10.70 26.78
CA GLU A 496 19.25 -9.80 26.36
C GLU A 496 18.75 -8.67 25.45
N GLY A 497 17.85 -8.98 24.50
CA GLY A 497 17.18 -7.96 23.68
C GLY A 497 16.40 -6.95 24.53
N ALA A 498 15.64 -7.44 25.51
CA ALA A 498 14.92 -6.56 26.45
C ALA A 498 15.89 -5.68 27.25
N ARG A 499 16.95 -6.26 27.81
CA ARG A 499 17.96 -5.53 28.59
C ARG A 499 18.62 -4.41 27.78
N LEU A 500 19.04 -4.70 26.56
CA LEU A 500 19.74 -3.75 25.68
C LEU A 500 18.81 -2.64 25.17
N SER A 501 17.51 -2.91 25.03
CA SER A 501 16.53 -1.88 24.66
C SER A 501 16.20 -0.89 25.78
N VAL A 502 16.63 -1.15 27.02
CA VAL A 502 16.43 -0.28 28.20
C VAL A 502 17.72 0.41 28.65
N ARG A 503 18.87 -0.27 28.53
CA ARG A 503 20.13 0.14 29.16
C ARG A 503 20.92 1.20 28.36
N ARG A 504 21.57 2.10 29.11
CA ARG A 504 22.83 2.75 28.71
C ARG A 504 23.93 1.67 28.62
N ASN A 505 24.81 1.79 27.63
CA ASN A 505 26.07 1.04 27.48
C ASN A 505 26.69 0.63 28.82
#